data_AF-A0A316QRU5-F1
#
_entry.id   AF-A0A316QRU5-F1
#
_cell.length_a   1.000
_cell.length_b   1.000
_cell.length_c   1.000
_cell.angle_alpha   90.00
_cell.angle_beta   90.00
_cell.angle_gamma   90.00
#
_symmetry.space_group_name_H-M   'P 1'
#
loop_
_entity.id
_entity.type
_entity.pdbx_description
1 polymer ?
#
loop_
_entity_poly.entity_id
_entity_poly.type
_entity_poly.pdbx_seq_one_letter_code
_entity_poly.pdbx_strand_id
1 'polypeptide(L)'
;MGHKIFVSYKYRDSNVKKITNNYWADDTVRDYVDQLQQYFDNGDDIYKGEEDGEDLSNLPDETIWKQLKDRIYDSTLTIVMISPNMKTQQNERDQWIPWEISYSLKEVSRKNKAGNDVISKSNAILALIVPDRDGSYSYYTEDRRCCSSGCRVLKTDRLFTILKKNMFNKKKPEKSQCNANDIIYHGDCSYIMSVKWDDFVADPQKYIEKAYLLQNSIEQYVITEEIG
;
A
#
# COMPACT_ATOMS: atom_id res chain seq x y z
N MET A 1 18.47 -8.90 -5.46
CA MET A 1 18.81 -7.48 -5.20
C MET A 1 17.95 -7.08 -4.04
N GLY A 2 18.55 -6.64 -2.93
CA GLY A 2 17.79 -6.21 -1.77
C GLY A 2 16.90 -5.00 -2.03
N HIS A 3 15.63 -5.13 -1.69
CA HIS A 3 14.61 -4.09 -1.72
C HIS A 3 14.57 -3.37 -0.37
N LYS A 4 14.44 -2.05 -0.40
CA LYS A 4 14.26 -1.27 0.82
C LYS A 4 12.78 -0.97 0.97
N ILE A 5 12.16 -1.49 2.01
CA ILE A 5 10.70 -1.61 2.09
C ILE A 5 10.18 -0.72 3.20
N PHE A 6 9.31 0.23 2.84
CA PHE A 6 8.53 1.01 3.79
C PHE A 6 7.10 0.46 3.85
N VAL A 7 6.51 0.38 5.04
CA VAL A 7 5.13 -0.11 5.21
C VAL A 7 4.27 0.96 5.86
N SER A 8 3.22 1.38 5.16
CA SER A 8 2.23 2.37 5.59
C SER A 8 0.96 1.66 6.04
N TYR A 9 0.52 1.89 7.27
CA TYR A 9 -0.63 1.18 7.85
C TYR A 9 -1.22 1.92 9.04
N LYS A 10 -2.45 1.55 9.43
CA LYS A 10 -3.06 2.03 10.67
C LYS A 10 -2.74 1.06 11.81
N TYR A 11 -1.78 1.43 12.65
CA TYR A 11 -1.22 0.57 13.70
C TYR A 11 -2.26 -0.20 14.53
N ARG A 12 -3.24 0.51 15.11
CA ARG A 12 -4.20 -0.05 16.08
C ARG A 12 -5.53 -0.53 15.48
N ASP A 13 -5.63 -0.73 14.17
CA ASP A 13 -6.87 -1.26 13.61
C ASP A 13 -7.01 -2.76 13.91
N SER A 14 -7.85 -3.09 14.89
CA SER A 14 -8.14 -4.46 15.31
C SER A 14 -9.33 -5.07 14.58
N ASN A 15 -9.87 -4.42 13.55
CA ASN A 15 -10.94 -5.01 12.73
C ASN A 15 -10.38 -5.92 11.64
N VAL A 16 -9.51 -6.84 12.03
CA VAL A 16 -8.83 -7.78 11.14
C VAL A 16 -8.98 -9.21 11.66
N LYS A 17 -8.83 -10.19 10.78
CA LYS A 17 -8.86 -11.61 11.18
C LYS A 17 -7.69 -11.89 12.12
N LYS A 18 -7.94 -12.68 13.15
CA LYS A 18 -6.91 -13.20 14.05
C LYS A 18 -5.96 -14.17 13.32
N ILE A 19 -4.66 -13.96 13.48
CA ILE A 19 -3.55 -14.69 12.88
C ILE A 19 -2.53 -15.17 13.94
N THR A 20 -2.55 -14.62 15.15
CA THR A 20 -1.72 -15.04 16.28
C THR A 20 -2.49 -15.95 17.24
N ASN A 21 -1.76 -16.76 18.01
CA ASN A 21 -2.32 -17.64 19.04
C ASN A 21 -2.57 -16.91 20.38
N ASN A 22 -2.53 -15.56 20.41
CA ASN A 22 -2.76 -14.82 21.64
C ASN A 22 -4.25 -14.77 21.98
N TYR A 23 -4.74 -15.72 22.77
CA TYR A 23 -6.15 -15.77 23.17
C TYR A 23 -6.67 -14.54 23.92
N TRP A 24 -5.78 -13.74 24.53
CA TRP A 24 -6.14 -12.65 25.43
C TRP A 24 -6.17 -11.27 24.77
N ALA A 25 -5.73 -11.17 23.51
CA ALA A 25 -5.74 -9.92 22.74
C ALA A 25 -6.36 -10.13 21.36
N ASP A 26 -6.97 -9.08 20.83
CA ASP A 26 -7.29 -8.99 19.40
C ASP A 26 -6.01 -8.69 18.64
N ASP A 27 -5.85 -9.29 17.46
CA ASP A 27 -4.79 -8.89 16.54
C ASP A 27 -5.18 -7.58 15.84
N THR A 28 -4.16 -6.84 15.45
CA THR A 28 -4.23 -5.58 14.74
C THR A 28 -3.51 -5.70 13.41
N VAL A 29 -3.58 -4.64 12.60
CA VAL A 29 -2.78 -4.57 11.37
C VAL A 29 -1.27 -4.66 11.68
N ARG A 30 -0.82 -4.27 12.88
CA ARG A 30 0.59 -4.44 13.28
C ARG A 30 1.02 -5.92 13.25
N ASP A 31 0.19 -6.83 13.74
CA ASP A 31 0.49 -8.26 13.74
C ASP A 31 0.65 -8.80 12.30
N TYR A 32 -0.11 -8.26 11.34
CA TYR A 32 0.09 -8.57 9.91
C TYR A 32 1.42 -8.01 9.40
N VAL A 33 1.81 -6.82 9.84
CA VAL A 33 3.11 -6.22 9.47
C VAL A 33 4.28 -7.01 10.05
N ASP A 34 4.15 -7.54 11.28
CA ASP A 34 5.16 -8.43 11.87
C ASP A 34 5.31 -9.72 11.07
N GLN A 35 4.22 -10.33 10.62
CA GLN A 35 4.29 -11.48 9.70
C GLN A 35 4.87 -11.10 8.34
N LEU A 36 4.55 -9.91 7.83
CA LEU A 36 5.06 -9.41 6.56
C LEU A 36 6.60 -9.29 6.58
N GLN A 37 7.17 -8.83 7.70
CA GLN A 37 8.62 -8.68 7.88
C GLN A 37 9.39 -10.01 7.71
N GLN A 38 8.81 -11.13 8.17
CA GLN A 38 9.44 -12.45 8.07
C GLN A 38 9.72 -12.89 6.62
N TYR A 39 8.98 -12.34 5.66
CA TYR A 39 9.22 -12.61 4.23
C TYR A 39 10.42 -11.84 3.67
N PHE A 40 10.88 -10.81 4.36
CA PHE A 40 12.02 -9.97 3.98
C PHE A 40 13.30 -10.33 4.74
N ASP A 41 13.17 -10.88 5.95
CA ASP A 41 14.31 -11.22 6.83
C ASP A 41 15.25 -12.30 6.27
N ASN A 42 14.78 -13.12 5.32
CA ASN A 42 15.55 -14.22 4.74
C ASN A 42 16.38 -13.82 3.50
N GLY A 43 16.39 -12.54 3.13
CA GLY A 43 17.05 -12.03 1.91
C GLY A 43 17.94 -10.80 2.13
N ASP A 44 18.25 -10.10 1.04
CA ASP A 44 18.97 -8.82 1.07
C ASP A 44 18.05 -7.63 1.38
N ASP A 45 16.76 -7.87 1.63
CA ASP A 45 15.75 -6.85 1.81
C ASP A 45 15.92 -6.13 3.16
N ILE A 46 15.67 -4.83 3.17
CA ILE A 46 15.82 -3.98 4.35
C ILE A 46 14.47 -3.36 4.68
N TYR A 47 13.85 -3.82 5.76
CA TYR A 47 12.66 -3.21 6.33
C TYR A 47 13.00 -1.84 6.95
N LYS A 48 12.19 -0.83 6.63
CA LYS A 48 12.35 0.58 7.05
C LYS A 48 11.12 1.12 7.79
N GLY A 49 10.19 0.26 8.20
CA GLY A 49 9.03 0.65 9.00
C GLY A 49 9.37 0.85 10.47
N GLU A 50 8.35 0.91 11.31
CA GLU A 50 8.48 0.94 12.78
C GLU A 50 8.98 -0.43 13.30
N GLU A 51 10.02 -0.43 14.13
CA GLU A 51 10.46 -1.62 14.87
C GLU A 51 9.42 -1.99 15.96
N ASP A 52 9.41 -3.25 16.40
CA ASP A 52 8.52 -3.68 17.49
C ASP A 52 8.79 -2.85 18.77
N GLY A 53 7.76 -2.15 19.26
CA GLY A 53 7.87 -1.22 20.39
C GLY A 53 8.25 0.22 20.07
N GLU A 54 8.57 0.57 18.81
CA GLU A 54 8.64 1.98 18.35
C GLU A 54 7.21 2.54 18.14
N ASP A 55 6.50 2.83 19.22
CA ASP A 55 5.28 3.64 19.13
C ASP A 55 5.66 5.12 18.98
N LEU A 56 5.77 5.58 17.73
CA LEU A 56 6.10 6.96 17.41
C LEU A 56 5.00 7.94 17.84
N SER A 57 3.82 7.49 18.30
CA SER A 57 2.72 8.37 18.71
C SER A 57 3.05 9.30 19.89
N ASN A 58 4.13 9.04 20.64
CA ASN A 58 4.56 9.85 21.78
C ASN A 58 5.57 10.95 21.42
N LEU A 59 6.04 11.04 20.17
CA LEU A 59 7.00 12.05 19.73
C LEU A 59 6.30 13.32 19.19
N PRO A 60 6.99 14.48 19.11
CA PRO A 60 6.45 15.66 18.45
C PRO A 60 6.28 15.42 16.94
N ASP A 61 5.17 15.89 16.37
CA ASP A 61 4.82 15.70 14.96
C ASP A 61 5.95 16.04 13.98
N GLU A 62 6.71 17.13 14.21
CA GLU A 62 7.84 17.51 13.34
C GLU A 62 9.01 16.51 13.38
N THR A 63 9.26 15.88 14.53
CA THR A 63 10.34 14.91 14.68
C THR A 63 9.96 13.56 14.07
N ILE A 64 8.73 13.11 14.33
CA ILE A 64 8.13 11.92 13.68
C ILE A 64 8.22 12.10 12.16
N TRP A 65 7.79 13.27 11.70
CA TRP A 65 7.74 13.58 10.29
C TRP A 65 9.10 13.51 9.60
N LYS A 66 10.13 14.08 10.23
CA LYS A 66 11.49 14.05 9.67
C LYS A 66 12.01 12.62 9.58
N GLN A 67 11.79 11.80 10.61
CA GLN A 67 12.21 10.40 10.61
C GLN A 67 11.46 9.57 9.57
N LEU A 68 10.13 9.71 9.48
CA LEU A 68 9.31 9.04 8.48
C LEU A 68 9.74 9.41 7.06
N LYS A 69 9.97 10.70 6.81
CA LYS A 69 10.44 11.18 5.50
C LYS A 69 11.80 10.58 5.12
N ASP A 70 12.73 10.49 6.06
CA ASP A 70 14.05 9.90 5.83
C ASP A 70 13.94 8.38 5.56
N ARG A 71 13.06 7.66 6.27
CA ARG A 71 12.76 6.23 6.06
C ARG A 71 12.13 5.97 4.68
N ILE A 72 11.12 6.75 4.31
CA ILE A 72 10.46 6.65 2.99
C ILE A 72 11.44 6.95 1.87
N TYR A 73 12.26 8.00 2.00
CA TYR A 73 13.25 8.33 0.98
C TYR A 73 14.27 7.21 0.79
N ASP A 74 14.73 6.57 1.87
CA ASP A 74 15.69 5.46 1.76
C ASP A 74 15.02 4.18 1.23
N SER A 75 13.69 4.12 1.11
CA SER A 75 12.98 2.96 0.55
C SER A 75 12.86 3.02 -0.98
N THR A 76 12.64 1.87 -1.61
CA THR A 76 12.36 1.73 -3.05
C THR A 76 11.00 1.10 -3.32
N LEU A 77 10.41 0.45 -2.31
CA LEU A 77 9.06 -0.09 -2.30
C LEU A 77 8.31 0.44 -1.09
N THR A 78 7.09 0.93 -1.33
CA THR A 78 6.12 1.25 -0.29
C THR A 78 4.98 0.24 -0.35
N ILE A 79 4.77 -0.50 0.72
CA ILE A 79 3.61 -1.38 0.89
C ILE A 79 2.58 -0.63 1.74
N VAL A 80 1.35 -0.51 1.24
CA VAL A 80 0.23 0.07 2.00
C VAL A 80 -0.73 -1.02 2.42
N MET A 81 -0.98 -1.13 3.74
CA MET A 81 -1.93 -2.07 4.30
C MET A 81 -3.34 -1.46 4.25
N ILE A 82 -4.22 -2.07 3.46
CA ILE A 82 -5.63 -1.70 3.38
C ILE A 82 -6.39 -2.54 4.40
N SER A 83 -6.79 -1.94 5.52
CA SER A 83 -7.63 -2.56 6.56
C SER A 83 -9.03 -1.92 6.60
N PRO A 84 -10.03 -2.58 7.23
CA PRO A 84 -11.41 -2.09 7.23
C PRO A 84 -11.60 -0.66 7.77
N ASN A 85 -10.81 -0.27 8.78
CA ASN A 85 -10.86 1.05 9.40
C ASN A 85 -9.59 1.88 9.14
N MET A 86 -8.85 1.62 8.05
CA MET A 86 -7.63 2.37 7.71
C MET A 86 -7.84 3.89 7.65
N LYS A 87 -9.05 4.32 7.28
CA LYS A 87 -9.49 5.71 7.17
C LYS A 87 -10.50 6.02 8.25
N THR A 88 -10.31 7.14 8.95
CA THR A 88 -11.27 7.67 9.93
C THR A 88 -12.11 8.80 9.32
N GLN A 89 -13.05 9.33 10.11
CA GLN A 89 -13.87 10.50 9.73
C GLN A 89 -13.11 11.84 9.84
N GLN A 90 -11.87 11.83 10.34
CA GLN A 90 -11.02 13.03 10.39
C GLN A 90 -10.64 13.47 8.98
N ASN A 91 -10.14 14.71 8.85
CA ASN A 91 -9.58 15.17 7.59
C ASN A 91 -8.44 14.22 7.15
N GLU A 92 -8.30 14.00 5.84
CA GLU A 92 -7.21 13.16 5.33
C GLU A 92 -5.84 13.78 5.63
N ARG A 93 -5.76 15.11 5.71
CA ARG A 93 -4.52 15.84 6.06
C ARG A 93 -4.08 15.64 7.51
N ASP A 94 -5.00 15.23 8.38
CA ASP A 94 -4.73 14.95 9.80
C ASP A 94 -4.35 13.47 10.01
N GLN A 95 -4.23 12.69 8.94
CA GLN A 95 -3.91 11.27 8.97
C GLN A 95 -2.61 11.00 8.22
N TRP A 96 -1.75 10.12 8.74
CA TRP A 96 -0.39 9.92 8.21
C TRP A 96 -0.32 9.20 6.86
N ILE A 97 -1.18 8.19 6.63
CA ILE A 97 -1.14 7.34 5.42
C ILE A 97 -1.14 8.18 4.12
N PRO A 98 -2.04 9.18 3.91
CA PRO A 98 -2.00 10.03 2.73
C PRO A 98 -0.65 10.72 2.48
N TRP A 99 -0.01 11.20 3.54
CA TRP A 99 1.29 11.83 3.47
C TRP A 99 2.38 10.84 3.08
N GLU A 100 2.41 9.67 3.72
CA GLU A 100 3.39 8.62 3.41
C GLU A 100 3.33 8.19 1.92
N ILE A 101 2.12 8.08 1.37
CA ILE A 101 1.91 7.80 -0.05
C ILE A 101 2.35 8.98 -0.93
N SER A 102 2.02 10.21 -0.53
CA SER A 102 2.47 11.42 -1.24
C SER A 102 3.99 11.46 -1.37
N TYR A 103 4.71 11.24 -0.27
CA TYR A 103 6.18 11.19 -0.29
C TYR A 103 6.74 10.02 -1.09
N SER A 104 6.08 8.87 -1.03
CA SER A 104 6.48 7.70 -1.81
C SER A 104 6.37 7.95 -3.31
N LEU A 105 5.42 8.78 -3.76
CA LEU A 105 5.22 9.10 -5.18
C LEU A 105 6.11 10.26 -5.66
N LYS A 106 6.49 11.18 -4.78
CA LYS A 106 7.27 12.39 -5.13
C LYS A 106 8.72 12.05 -5.46
N GLU A 107 9.20 12.55 -6.60
CA GLU A 107 10.64 12.64 -6.86
C GLU A 107 11.23 13.82 -6.06
N VAL A 108 12.10 13.53 -5.08
CA VAL A 108 12.70 14.57 -4.24
C VAL A 108 14.20 14.65 -4.53
N SER A 109 14.65 15.82 -4.98
CA SER A 109 16.07 16.13 -5.14
C SER A 109 16.70 16.45 -3.79
N ARG A 110 17.81 15.77 -3.44
CA ARG A 110 18.63 16.13 -2.27
C ARG A 110 20.12 15.95 -2.54
N LYS A 111 20.95 16.62 -1.73
CA LYS A 111 22.40 16.37 -1.71
C LYS A 111 22.72 15.07 -0.97
N ASN A 112 23.46 14.18 -1.60
CA ASN A 112 24.00 12.98 -0.95
C ASN A 112 25.16 13.34 0.00
N LYS A 113 25.72 12.35 0.71
CA LYS A 113 26.87 12.54 1.63
C LYS A 113 28.11 13.14 0.95
N ALA A 114 28.21 13.03 -0.38
CA ALA A 114 29.27 13.62 -1.19
C ALA A 114 28.92 15.02 -1.72
N GLY A 115 27.76 15.58 -1.37
CA GLY A 115 27.32 16.91 -1.78
C GLY A 115 26.65 17.00 -3.15
N ASN A 116 26.43 15.87 -3.83
CA ASN A 116 25.83 15.81 -5.17
C ASN A 116 24.32 15.72 -5.10
N ASP A 117 23.61 16.44 -5.97
CA ASP A 117 22.16 16.33 -6.11
C ASP A 117 21.78 14.95 -6.67
N VAL A 118 20.98 14.22 -5.91
CA VAL A 118 20.41 12.92 -6.26
C VAL A 118 18.89 13.06 -6.21
N ILE A 119 18.25 12.73 -7.33
CA ILE A 119 16.79 12.64 -7.43
C ILE A 119 16.41 11.21 -7.07
N SER A 120 15.62 11.02 -6.01
CA SER A 120 15.01 9.71 -5.76
C SER A 120 13.93 9.47 -6.81
N LYS A 121 13.92 8.28 -7.41
CA LYS A 121 12.78 7.83 -8.23
C LYS A 121 11.58 7.64 -7.31
N SER A 122 10.37 7.90 -7.81
CA SER A 122 9.12 7.53 -7.13
C SER A 122 9.14 6.05 -6.78
N ASN A 123 8.73 5.66 -5.57
CA ASN A 123 8.71 4.27 -5.12
C ASN A 123 7.74 3.42 -5.94
N ALA A 124 8.05 2.13 -6.04
CA ALA A 124 7.03 1.13 -6.34
C ALA A 124 6.01 1.12 -5.19
N ILE A 125 4.72 1.00 -5.51
CA ILE A 125 3.67 0.94 -4.48
C ILE A 125 2.80 -0.30 -4.66
N LEU A 126 2.68 -1.08 -3.59
CA LEU A 126 1.86 -2.29 -3.50
C LEU A 126 0.80 -2.11 -2.41
N ALA A 127 -0.46 -2.37 -2.72
CA ALA A 127 -1.53 -2.38 -1.72
C ALA A 127 -1.88 -3.81 -1.28
N LEU A 128 -1.62 -4.12 -0.01
CA LEU A 128 -1.98 -5.40 0.60
C LEU A 128 -3.29 -5.26 1.37
N ILE A 129 -4.30 -6.03 0.97
CA ILE A 129 -5.62 -6.01 1.60
C ILE A 129 -5.62 -7.07 2.70
N VAL A 130 -5.84 -6.69 3.96
CA VAL A 130 -5.92 -7.63 5.09
C VAL A 130 -7.36 -8.08 5.33
N PRO A 131 -7.64 -9.36 5.64
CA PRO A 131 -9.02 -9.78 5.84
C PRO A 131 -9.63 -9.11 7.09
N ASP A 132 -10.93 -8.82 7.03
CA ASP A 132 -11.71 -8.38 8.19
C ASP A 132 -11.80 -9.47 9.27
N ARG A 133 -12.41 -9.15 10.43
CA ARG A 133 -12.53 -10.10 11.56
C ARG A 133 -13.15 -11.45 11.19
N ASP A 134 -13.98 -11.50 10.15
CA ASP A 134 -14.65 -12.71 9.68
C ASP A 134 -13.83 -13.47 8.61
N GLY A 135 -12.63 -12.99 8.28
CA GLY A 135 -11.80 -13.54 7.22
C GLY A 135 -12.20 -13.07 5.81
N SER A 136 -13.05 -12.05 5.71
CA SER A 136 -13.60 -11.56 4.45
C SER A 136 -12.80 -10.38 3.89
N TYR A 137 -12.75 -10.30 2.57
CA TYR A 137 -12.22 -9.13 1.84
C TYR A 137 -13.31 -8.24 1.28
N SER A 138 -14.59 -8.58 1.51
CA SER A 138 -15.74 -7.94 0.86
C SER A 138 -15.86 -6.45 1.17
N TYR A 139 -15.24 -5.99 2.26
CA TYR A 139 -15.15 -4.58 2.59
C TYR A 139 -14.38 -3.78 1.52
N TYR A 140 -13.43 -4.38 0.79
CA TYR A 140 -12.65 -3.75 -0.29
C TYR A 140 -12.86 -4.40 -1.66
N THR A 141 -12.95 -5.73 -1.76
CA THR A 141 -13.08 -6.42 -3.05
C THR A 141 -14.04 -7.59 -3.00
N GLU A 142 -14.81 -7.74 -4.07
CA GLU A 142 -15.80 -8.82 -4.25
C GLU A 142 -15.72 -9.37 -5.67
N ASP A 143 -15.79 -10.70 -5.80
CA ASP A 143 -15.86 -11.36 -7.10
C ASP A 143 -17.31 -11.33 -7.61
N ARG A 144 -17.48 -10.92 -8.86
CA ARG A 144 -18.77 -10.89 -9.57
C ARG A 144 -18.79 -11.92 -10.68
N ARG A 145 -19.93 -12.60 -10.77
CA ARG A 145 -20.22 -13.62 -11.80
C ARG A 145 -21.08 -13.09 -12.95
N CYS A 146 -21.36 -11.78 -12.98
CA CYS A 146 -22.14 -11.17 -14.07
C CYS A 146 -21.39 -11.13 -15.42
N CYS A 147 -20.08 -11.40 -15.41
CA CYS A 147 -19.22 -11.49 -16.60
C CYS A 147 -18.87 -12.96 -16.86
N SER A 148 -18.88 -13.40 -18.12
CA SER A 148 -18.57 -14.79 -18.49
C SER A 148 -17.14 -15.22 -18.11
N SER A 149 -16.18 -14.29 -18.08
CA SER A 149 -14.81 -14.49 -17.62
C SER A 149 -14.62 -14.35 -16.10
N GLY A 150 -15.70 -14.02 -15.37
CA GLY A 150 -15.60 -13.47 -14.02
C GLY A 150 -15.01 -12.04 -14.02
N CYS A 151 -15.30 -11.27 -12.98
CA CYS A 151 -14.60 -10.02 -12.70
C CYS A 151 -14.58 -9.79 -11.19
N ARG A 152 -13.75 -8.83 -10.73
CA ARG A 152 -13.77 -8.38 -9.33
C ARG A 152 -14.05 -6.88 -9.27
N VAL A 153 -14.80 -6.46 -8.27
CA VAL A 153 -14.99 -5.05 -7.96
C VAL A 153 -13.94 -4.62 -6.93
N LEU A 154 -13.40 -3.41 -7.09
CA LEU A 154 -12.56 -2.74 -6.10
C LEU A 154 -13.33 -1.53 -5.56
N LYS A 155 -13.64 -1.54 -4.26
CA LYS A 155 -14.36 -0.49 -3.52
C LYS A 155 -13.39 0.64 -3.14
N THR A 156 -12.92 1.36 -4.15
CA THR A 156 -11.88 2.41 -4.01
C THR A 156 -12.38 3.66 -3.28
N ASP A 157 -13.69 3.81 -3.12
CA ASP A 157 -14.35 4.87 -2.34
C ASP A 157 -13.99 4.84 -0.85
N ARG A 158 -13.58 3.68 -0.34
CA ARG A 158 -13.12 3.52 1.05
C ARG A 158 -11.69 3.97 1.29
N LEU A 159 -10.91 4.18 0.22
CA LEU A 159 -9.53 4.59 0.32
C LEU A 159 -9.41 6.08 0.65
N PHE A 160 -8.21 6.47 1.07
CA PHE A 160 -7.79 7.87 1.01
C PHE A 160 -7.82 8.38 -0.43
N THR A 161 -8.08 9.67 -0.61
CA THR A 161 -8.24 10.30 -1.92
C THR A 161 -7.03 10.07 -2.82
N ILE A 162 -5.82 10.16 -2.26
CA ILE A 162 -4.58 9.91 -3.01
C ILE A 162 -4.49 8.48 -3.52
N LEU A 163 -4.82 7.47 -2.70
CA LEU A 163 -4.84 6.07 -3.11
C LEU A 163 -5.93 5.83 -4.16
N LYS A 164 -7.13 6.34 -3.93
CA LYS A 164 -8.26 6.23 -4.87
C LYS A 164 -7.91 6.79 -6.25
N LYS A 165 -7.25 7.96 -6.31
CA LYS A 165 -6.87 8.60 -7.57
C LYS A 165 -5.74 7.89 -8.32
N ASN A 166 -4.96 7.05 -7.63
CA ASN A 166 -3.93 6.21 -8.24
C ASN A 166 -4.42 4.78 -8.55
N MET A 167 -5.72 4.52 -8.40
CA MET A 167 -6.41 3.33 -8.89
C MET A 167 -7.10 3.64 -10.23
N PHE A 168 -7.11 2.68 -11.15
CA PHE A 168 -7.69 2.82 -12.50
C PHE A 168 -7.19 4.05 -13.29
N ASN A 169 -5.95 4.47 -13.03
CA ASN A 169 -5.36 5.73 -13.50
C ASN A 169 -4.45 5.59 -14.74
N LYS A 170 -4.46 4.44 -15.42
CA LYS A 170 -3.75 4.28 -16.68
C LYS A 170 -4.29 5.26 -17.73
N LYS A 171 -3.40 5.96 -18.44
CA LYS A 171 -3.74 6.97 -19.46
C LYS A 171 -4.56 6.39 -20.60
N LYS A 172 -4.25 5.15 -21.00
CA LYS A 172 -4.94 4.40 -22.07
C LYS A 172 -5.27 2.99 -21.56
N PRO A 173 -6.37 2.83 -20.80
CA PRO A 173 -6.75 1.54 -20.23
C PRO A 173 -7.47 0.68 -21.27
N GLU A 174 -7.20 -0.62 -21.25
CA GLU A 174 -8.00 -1.60 -21.98
C GLU A 174 -9.30 -1.86 -21.22
N LYS A 175 -10.42 -1.72 -21.92
CA LYS A 175 -11.75 -1.78 -21.31
C LYS A 175 -12.69 -2.64 -22.15
N SER A 176 -13.62 -3.31 -21.48
CA SER A 176 -14.79 -3.93 -22.12
C SER A 176 -16.04 -3.65 -21.28
N GLN A 177 -17.20 -3.78 -21.88
CA GLN A 177 -18.47 -3.68 -21.16
C GLN A 177 -18.98 -5.08 -20.83
N CYS A 178 -19.46 -5.29 -19.61
CA CYS A 178 -20.09 -6.56 -19.23
C CYS A 178 -21.59 -6.59 -19.54
N ASN A 179 -22.20 -7.76 -19.40
CA ASN A 179 -23.64 -7.95 -19.61
C ASN A 179 -24.52 -7.11 -18.67
N ALA A 180 -23.99 -6.69 -17.52
CA ALA A 180 -24.65 -5.80 -16.58
C ALA A 180 -24.40 -4.30 -16.88
N ASN A 181 -23.81 -3.98 -18.03
CA ASN A 181 -23.42 -2.62 -18.45
C ASN A 181 -22.33 -1.95 -17.60
N ASP A 182 -21.64 -2.69 -16.73
CA ASP A 182 -20.46 -2.19 -16.03
C ASP A 182 -19.22 -2.20 -16.95
N ILE A 183 -18.31 -1.25 -16.74
CA ILE A 183 -17.02 -1.20 -17.42
C ILE A 183 -16.02 -2.10 -16.69
N ILE A 184 -15.50 -3.09 -17.38
CA ILE A 184 -14.39 -3.94 -16.93
C ILE A 184 -13.09 -3.32 -17.43
N TYR A 185 -12.11 -3.21 -16.53
CA TYR A 185 -10.75 -2.83 -16.86
C TYR A 185 -9.87 -4.09 -16.92
N HIS A 186 -9.01 -4.17 -17.92
CA HIS A 186 -8.14 -5.32 -18.15
C HIS A 186 -6.67 -4.99 -17.86
N GLY A 187 -5.93 -6.03 -17.48
CA GLY A 187 -4.50 -5.94 -17.18
C GLY A 187 -4.15 -4.89 -16.12
N ASP A 188 -2.98 -4.28 -16.30
CA ASP A 188 -2.42 -3.27 -15.38
C ASP A 188 -3.09 -1.92 -15.59
N CYS A 189 -4.32 -1.77 -15.09
CA CYS A 189 -5.10 -0.54 -15.23
C CYS A 189 -4.85 0.50 -14.12
N SER A 190 -4.13 0.12 -13.06
CA SER A 190 -3.81 0.94 -11.90
C SER A 190 -2.29 0.98 -11.69
N TYR A 191 -1.75 2.13 -11.33
CA TYR A 191 -0.35 2.24 -10.90
C TYR A 191 -0.12 1.46 -9.59
N ILE A 192 -1.05 1.60 -8.64
CA ILE A 192 -1.03 0.85 -7.39
C ILE A 192 -1.84 -0.43 -7.60
N MET A 193 -1.18 -1.58 -7.59
CA MET A 193 -1.90 -2.85 -7.61
C MET A 193 -2.39 -3.24 -6.21
N SER A 194 -3.56 -3.87 -6.15
CA SER A 194 -4.11 -4.42 -4.90
C SER A 194 -4.24 -5.94 -4.95
N VAL A 195 -3.78 -6.59 -3.87
CA VAL A 195 -3.74 -8.05 -3.71
C VAL A 195 -4.23 -8.43 -2.31
N LYS A 196 -4.98 -9.54 -2.21
CA LYS A 196 -5.42 -10.07 -0.90
C LYS A 196 -4.22 -10.63 -0.16
N TRP A 197 -4.20 -10.49 1.16
CA TRP A 197 -3.16 -11.06 2.01
C TRP A 197 -2.91 -12.55 1.70
N ASP A 198 -3.97 -13.35 1.62
CA ASP A 198 -3.86 -14.79 1.35
C ASP A 198 -3.23 -15.10 -0.02
N ASP A 199 -3.49 -14.28 -1.04
CA ASP A 199 -2.87 -14.41 -2.36
C ASP A 199 -1.39 -13.99 -2.31
N PHE A 200 -1.08 -12.94 -1.55
CA PHE A 200 0.28 -12.42 -1.40
C PHE A 200 1.20 -13.42 -0.72
N VAL A 201 0.79 -13.99 0.42
CA VAL A 201 1.63 -14.94 1.18
C VAL A 201 1.92 -16.23 0.41
N ALA A 202 1.10 -16.57 -0.59
CA ALA A 202 1.35 -17.71 -1.47
C ALA A 202 2.52 -17.47 -2.44
N ASP A 203 2.76 -16.23 -2.85
CA ASP A 203 3.87 -15.85 -3.75
C ASP A 203 4.27 -14.37 -3.59
N PRO A 204 4.94 -13.98 -2.49
CA PRO A 204 5.26 -12.58 -2.21
C PRO A 204 6.08 -11.91 -3.32
N GLN A 205 7.08 -12.64 -3.83
CA GLN A 205 8.04 -12.13 -4.81
C GLN A 205 7.35 -11.70 -6.10
N LYS A 206 6.39 -12.48 -6.60
CA LYS A 206 5.60 -12.13 -7.79
C LYS A 206 4.92 -10.77 -7.67
N TYR A 207 4.32 -10.46 -6.52
CA TYR A 207 3.61 -9.19 -6.33
C TYR A 207 4.56 -8.02 -6.11
N ILE A 208 5.70 -8.25 -5.45
CA ILE A 208 6.76 -7.24 -5.28
C ILE A 208 7.37 -6.88 -6.64
N GLU A 209 7.78 -7.87 -7.43
CA GLU A 209 8.30 -7.65 -8.79
C GLU A 209 7.28 -6.93 -9.66
N LYS A 210 6.00 -7.30 -9.53
CA LYS A 210 4.93 -6.63 -10.27
C LYS A 210 4.82 -5.15 -9.91
N ALA A 211 4.93 -4.78 -8.63
CA ALA A 211 4.96 -3.38 -8.21
C ALA A 211 6.13 -2.61 -8.84
N TYR A 212 7.32 -3.22 -8.93
CA TYR A 212 8.47 -2.63 -9.63
C TYR A 212 8.26 -2.51 -11.15
N LEU A 213 7.58 -3.45 -11.78
CA LEU A 213 7.21 -3.33 -13.21
C LEU A 213 6.25 -2.16 -13.45
N LEU A 214 5.33 -1.88 -12.52
CA LEU A 214 4.44 -0.73 -12.58
C LEU A 214 5.20 0.58 -12.37
N GLN A 215 6.14 0.62 -11.42
CA GLN A 215 7.06 1.75 -11.21
C GLN A 215 7.89 2.05 -12.47
N ASN A 216 8.43 1.03 -13.12
CA ASN A 216 9.22 1.18 -14.35
C ASN A 216 8.39 1.66 -15.56
N SER A 217 7.06 1.62 -15.46
CA SER A 217 6.12 2.10 -16.48
C SER A 217 5.23 3.24 -15.96
N ILE A 218 5.70 3.97 -14.95
CA ILE A 218 4.97 5.07 -14.29
C ILE A 218 4.44 6.12 -15.27
N GLU A 219 5.14 6.35 -16.38
CA GLU A 219 4.74 7.29 -17.44
C GLU A 219 3.44 6.89 -18.15
N GLN A 220 3.00 5.63 -18.03
CA GLN A 220 1.73 5.17 -18.58
C GLN A 220 0.52 5.57 -17.72
N TYR A 221 0.75 6.14 -16.53
CA TYR A 221 -0.27 6.44 -15.54
C TYR A 221 -0.36 7.94 -15.27
N VAL A 222 -1.56 8.40 -14.88
CA VAL A 222 -1.78 9.74 -14.35
C VAL A 222 -1.59 9.66 -12.83
N ILE A 223 -0.40 10.03 -12.35
CA ILE A 223 -0.06 9.96 -10.94
C ILE A 223 -0.64 11.17 -10.20
N THR A 224 -1.26 10.91 -9.05
CA THR A 224 -1.66 11.96 -8.11
C THR A 224 -0.79 11.88 -6.86
N GLU A 225 -0.08 12.97 -6.59
CA GLU A 225 0.84 13.06 -5.44
C GLU A 225 0.30 13.96 -4.34
N GLU A 226 -0.75 14.73 -4.62
CA GLU A 226 -1.31 15.72 -3.69
C GLU A 226 -2.44 15.12 -2.85
N ILE A 227 -2.48 15.53 -1.58
CA ILE A 227 -3.48 15.10 -0.60
C ILE A 227 -4.77 15.90 -0.81
N GLY A 228 -5.90 15.20 -0.60
CA GLY A 228 -7.25 15.76 -0.71
C GLY A 228 -7.53 16.92 0.23
#